data_AF-A0A830GU52-F1
#
_entry.id   AF-A0A830GU52-F1
#
_cell.length_a   1.000
_cell.length_b   1.000
_cell.length_c   1.000
_cell.angle_alpha   90.00
_cell.angle_beta   90.00
_cell.angle_gamma   90.00
#
_symmetry.space_group_name_H-M   'P 1'
#
loop_
_entity.id
_entity.type
_entity.pdbx_description
1 polymer ?
#
loop_
_entity_poly.entity_id
_entity_poly.type
_entity_poly.pdbx_seq_one_letter_code
_entity_poly.pdbx_strand_id
1 'polypeptide(L)'
;MKVLSYWKYAAIYLTLLALTWLLFISRYPLASYIIDLITIPLLAVNTVLLASNAGSIRRVTEAYRLLRNVAAPSIFIYLLFNSLSLILASITSHFGNYSFYVSNFMESIALGLIGLFLHRASREAEPLLHESLTNASRFFLLSSLGFLFRSIYGPILYPFLIASLVYLIASPVSVLSRRLGFDYSSVKANVAAMSVVGFGLGLFYVLLTIPKPPIYNGYILIAFLLAASISISLVGYRLYAGGVTTVERVMEEFYEKHKREIEVSSSPEFAKLEAAIREFVVNSRKELLIIYLTRELTKDGLSYGEILTYLGDIIQYNPQVPGRASKKVIEREINNRMAIISSTLRKAMSRKTLNNLVEDSNRDERGGQYK
;
A
#
# COMPACT_ATOMS: atom_id res chain seq x y z
N MET A 1 4.47 -28.14 -30.07
CA MET A 1 3.27 -27.28 -29.84
C MET A 1 3.54 -25.83 -29.38
N LYS A 2 4.77 -25.43 -29.00
CA LYS A 2 5.06 -24.09 -28.42
C LYS A 2 5.06 -22.91 -29.40
N VAL A 3 5.36 -23.19 -30.67
CA VAL A 3 5.56 -22.22 -31.78
C VAL A 3 4.25 -21.92 -32.52
N LEU A 4 3.34 -22.90 -32.61
CA LEU A 4 2.06 -22.80 -33.34
C LEU A 4 1.13 -21.68 -32.83
N SER A 5 1.13 -21.43 -31.51
CA SER A 5 0.28 -20.40 -30.89
C SER A 5 0.65 -18.98 -31.31
N TYR A 6 1.94 -18.67 -31.41
CA TYR A 6 2.40 -17.32 -31.76
C TYR A 6 2.13 -17.01 -33.23
N TRP A 7 2.48 -17.94 -34.12
CA TRP A 7 2.22 -17.81 -35.56
C TRP A 7 0.74 -17.71 -35.89
N LYS A 8 -0.14 -18.36 -35.13
CA LYS A 8 -1.60 -18.20 -35.28
C LYS A 8 -2.03 -16.74 -35.09
N TYR A 9 -1.63 -16.09 -34.00
CA TYR A 9 -1.99 -14.70 -33.75
C TYR A 9 -1.28 -13.74 -34.70
N ALA A 10 -0.05 -14.04 -35.11
CA ALA A 10 0.69 -13.23 -36.09
C ALA A 10 0.02 -13.27 -37.47
N ALA A 11 -0.43 -14.46 -37.90
CA ALA A 11 -1.19 -14.62 -39.13
C ALA A 11 -2.52 -13.85 -39.08
N ILE A 12 -3.29 -13.98 -37.99
CA ILE A 12 -4.53 -13.23 -37.79
C ILE A 12 -4.27 -11.71 -37.77
N TYR A 13 -3.17 -11.27 -37.16
CA TYR A 13 -2.81 -9.86 -37.12
C TYR A 13 -2.48 -9.31 -38.51
N LEU A 14 -1.72 -10.06 -39.31
CA LEU A 14 -1.39 -9.70 -40.69
C LEU A 14 -2.62 -9.71 -41.59
N THR A 15 -3.54 -10.67 -41.44
CA THR A 15 -4.78 -10.68 -42.22
C THR A 15 -5.69 -9.52 -41.85
N LEU A 16 -5.80 -9.16 -40.57
CA LEU A 16 -6.55 -7.99 -40.13
C LEU A 16 -5.93 -6.69 -40.64
N LEU A 17 -4.60 -6.56 -40.65
CA LEU A 17 -3.91 -5.41 -41.25
C LEU A 17 -4.18 -5.29 -42.74
N ALA A 18 -4.05 -6.40 -43.49
CA ALA A 18 -4.34 -6.43 -44.91
C ALA A 18 -5.80 -6.07 -45.21
N LEU A 19 -6.75 -6.60 -44.41
CA LEU A 19 -8.17 -6.25 -44.51
C LEU A 19 -8.42 -4.77 -44.21
N THR A 20 -7.79 -4.22 -43.16
CA THR A 20 -7.89 -2.79 -42.81
C THR A 20 -7.44 -1.93 -43.98
N TRP A 21 -6.29 -2.29 -44.57
CA TRP A 21 -5.69 -1.54 -45.68
C TRP A 21 -6.54 -1.60 -46.94
N LEU A 22 -7.08 -2.79 -47.27
CA LEU A 22 -7.98 -2.99 -48.40
C LEU A 22 -9.29 -2.19 -48.23
N LEU A 23 -9.89 -2.23 -47.04
CA LEU A 23 -11.07 -1.44 -46.70
C LEU A 23 -10.79 0.06 -46.78
N PHE A 24 -9.62 0.50 -46.29
CA PHE A 24 -9.23 1.91 -46.32
C PHE A 24 -9.06 2.44 -47.75
N ILE A 25 -8.42 1.65 -48.64
CA ILE A 25 -8.23 2.01 -50.05
C ILE A 25 -9.56 2.06 -50.81
N SER A 26 -10.53 1.23 -50.43
CA SER A 26 -11.82 1.16 -51.11
C SER A 26 -12.64 2.47 -51.05
N ARG A 27 -12.31 3.38 -50.11
CA ARG A 27 -12.95 4.70 -49.89
C ARG A 27 -14.48 4.67 -49.70
N TYR A 28 -15.08 3.50 -49.51
CA TYR A 28 -16.51 3.41 -49.23
C TYR A 28 -16.82 3.88 -47.79
N PRO A 29 -17.90 4.65 -47.57
CA PRO A 29 -18.29 5.08 -46.23
C PRO A 29 -18.50 3.91 -45.26
N LEU A 30 -19.12 2.82 -45.74
CA LEU A 30 -19.30 1.58 -44.97
C LEU A 30 -17.98 0.94 -44.55
N ALA A 31 -16.91 1.09 -45.33
CA ALA A 31 -15.61 0.53 -45.00
C ALA A 31 -15.01 1.20 -43.76
N SER A 32 -15.23 2.51 -43.56
CA SER A 32 -14.79 3.22 -42.35
C SER A 32 -15.47 2.67 -41.08
N TYR A 33 -16.78 2.40 -41.14
CA TYR A 33 -17.50 1.80 -40.01
C TYR A 33 -17.05 0.37 -39.68
N ILE A 34 -16.73 -0.44 -40.70
CA ILE A 34 -16.20 -1.79 -40.50
C ILE A 34 -14.80 -1.71 -39.85
N ILE A 35 -13.95 -0.78 -40.29
CA ILE A 35 -12.63 -0.56 -39.70
C ILE A 35 -12.76 -0.20 -38.23
N ASP A 36 -13.59 0.79 -37.91
CA ASP A 36 -13.73 1.31 -36.55
C ASP A 36 -14.39 0.32 -35.60
N LEU A 37 -15.46 -0.35 -36.03
CA LEU A 37 -16.27 -1.21 -35.16
C LEU A 37 -15.73 -2.63 -35.03
N ILE A 38 -15.04 -3.14 -36.05
CA ILE A 38 -14.59 -4.54 -36.11
C ILE A 38 -13.07 -4.60 -36.14
N THR A 39 -12.43 -3.94 -37.10
CA THR A 39 -11.01 -4.21 -37.36
C THR A 39 -10.08 -3.61 -36.30
N ILE A 40 -10.32 -2.38 -35.84
CA ILE A 40 -9.52 -1.73 -34.79
C ILE A 40 -9.62 -2.48 -33.45
N PRO A 41 -10.81 -2.80 -32.90
CA PRO A 41 -10.92 -3.57 -31.66
C PRO A 41 -10.24 -4.94 -31.77
N LEU A 42 -10.42 -5.65 -32.90
CA LEU A 42 -9.79 -6.97 -33.10
C LEU A 42 -8.28 -6.88 -33.27
N LEU A 43 -7.75 -5.84 -33.92
CA LEU A 43 -6.31 -5.60 -34.00
C LEU A 43 -5.73 -5.37 -32.62
N ALA A 44 -6.34 -4.49 -31.81
CA ALA A 44 -5.86 -4.20 -30.46
C ALA A 44 -5.88 -5.45 -29.55
N VAL A 45 -6.95 -6.25 -29.61
CA VAL A 45 -7.01 -7.55 -28.92
C VAL A 45 -5.87 -8.46 -29.37
N ASN A 46 -5.66 -8.62 -30.68
CA ASN A 46 -4.59 -9.47 -31.19
C ASN A 46 -3.21 -8.95 -30.81
N THR A 47 -2.99 -7.63 -30.72
CA THR A 47 -1.74 -7.04 -30.20
C THR A 47 -1.48 -7.48 -28.77
N VAL A 48 -2.49 -7.43 -27.90
CA VAL A 48 -2.38 -7.85 -26.50
C VAL A 48 -2.14 -9.36 -26.41
N LEU A 49 -2.82 -10.16 -27.23
CA LEU A 49 -2.62 -11.60 -27.28
C LEU A 49 -1.23 -11.98 -27.81
N LEU A 50 -0.70 -11.26 -28.80
CA LEU A 50 0.67 -11.40 -29.30
C LEU A 50 1.69 -11.05 -28.21
N ALA A 51 1.52 -9.91 -27.55
CA ALA A 51 2.36 -9.47 -26.44
C ALA A 51 2.34 -10.50 -25.29
N SER A 52 1.16 -11.05 -24.96
CA SER A 52 1.05 -12.10 -23.94
C SER A 52 1.86 -13.35 -24.30
N ASN A 53 1.92 -13.71 -25.59
CA ASN A 53 2.66 -14.88 -26.06
C ASN A 53 4.16 -14.64 -26.26
N ALA A 54 4.67 -13.43 -26.02
CA ALA A 54 6.09 -13.14 -26.06
C ALA A 54 6.84 -13.99 -25.01
N GLY A 55 8.04 -14.48 -25.37
CA GLY A 55 8.77 -15.46 -24.56
C GLY A 55 9.12 -15.00 -23.14
N SER A 56 9.27 -13.70 -22.91
CA SER A 56 9.53 -13.10 -21.59
C SER A 56 8.27 -13.08 -20.71
N ILE A 57 7.13 -12.69 -21.27
CA ILE A 57 5.85 -12.54 -20.56
C ILE A 57 5.21 -13.92 -20.32
N ARG A 58 5.30 -14.82 -21.29
CA ARG A 58 4.76 -16.17 -21.20
C ARG A 58 5.41 -17.02 -20.09
N ARG A 59 6.65 -16.71 -19.71
CA ARG A 59 7.34 -17.34 -18.57
C ARG A 59 6.75 -16.90 -17.22
N VAL A 60 6.07 -15.76 -17.18
CA VAL A 60 5.37 -15.23 -16.00
C VAL A 60 3.89 -15.58 -16.14
N THR A 61 3.48 -16.70 -15.55
CA THR A 61 2.13 -17.28 -15.69
C THR A 61 1.02 -16.29 -15.32
N GLU A 62 1.18 -15.50 -14.26
CA GLU A 62 0.25 -14.41 -13.90
C GLU A 62 0.10 -13.36 -15.01
N ALA A 63 1.21 -12.80 -15.50
CA ALA A 63 1.19 -11.73 -16.50
C ALA A 63 0.54 -12.21 -17.81
N TYR A 64 0.85 -13.45 -18.21
CA TYR A 64 0.20 -14.12 -19.33
C TYR A 64 -1.32 -14.20 -19.16
N ARG A 65 -1.79 -14.69 -18.00
CA ARG A 65 -3.22 -14.84 -17.70
C ARG A 65 -3.93 -13.48 -17.65
N LEU A 66 -3.34 -12.47 -17.02
CA LEU A 66 -3.92 -11.12 -16.92
C LEU A 66 -4.05 -10.45 -18.28
N LEU A 67 -3.01 -10.50 -19.12
CA LEU A 67 -3.09 -9.90 -20.45
C LEU A 67 -4.16 -10.57 -21.31
N ARG A 68 -4.23 -11.89 -21.28
CA ARG A 68 -5.14 -12.66 -22.11
C ARG A 68 -6.60 -12.63 -21.62
N ASN A 69 -6.80 -12.78 -20.32
CA ASN A 69 -8.14 -12.95 -19.75
C ASN A 69 -8.70 -11.65 -19.17
N VAL A 70 -7.90 -10.60 -18.98
CA VAL A 70 -8.36 -9.33 -18.38
C VAL A 70 -8.14 -8.17 -19.36
N ALA A 71 -6.90 -7.92 -19.78
CA ALA A 71 -6.57 -6.76 -20.59
C ALA A 71 -7.17 -6.86 -22.00
N ALA A 72 -7.03 -7.99 -22.69
CA ALA A 72 -7.52 -8.13 -24.06
C ALA A 72 -9.05 -7.95 -24.16
N PRO A 73 -9.89 -8.59 -23.33
CA PRO A 73 -11.33 -8.35 -23.35
C PRO A 73 -11.70 -6.92 -22.94
N SER A 74 -11.00 -6.33 -21.98
CA SER A 74 -11.27 -4.94 -21.55
C SER A 74 -10.97 -3.93 -22.65
N ILE A 75 -9.86 -4.10 -23.37
CA ILE A 75 -9.49 -3.27 -24.53
C ILE A 75 -10.51 -3.44 -25.66
N PHE A 76 -10.97 -4.67 -25.90
CA PHE A 76 -12.03 -4.91 -26.88
C PHE A 76 -13.30 -4.14 -26.54
N ILE A 77 -13.79 -4.29 -25.30
CA ILE A 77 -15.00 -3.61 -24.82
C ILE A 77 -14.83 -2.10 -24.98
N TYR A 78 -13.73 -1.53 -24.47
CA TYR A 78 -13.49 -0.09 -24.55
C TYR A 78 -13.50 0.43 -25.99
N LEU A 79 -12.75 -0.21 -26.88
CA LEU A 79 -12.66 0.23 -28.28
C LEU A 79 -13.97 0.03 -29.03
N LEU A 80 -14.68 -1.08 -28.80
CA LEU A 80 -15.98 -1.33 -29.43
C LEU A 80 -17.00 -0.23 -29.07
N PHE A 81 -17.13 0.08 -27.79
CA PHE A 81 -18.06 1.12 -27.32
C PHE A 81 -17.62 2.53 -27.71
N ASN A 82 -16.32 2.80 -27.74
CA ASN A 82 -15.80 4.07 -28.25
C ASN A 82 -16.10 4.24 -29.75
N SER A 83 -15.88 3.20 -30.55
CA SER A 83 -16.22 3.24 -31.99
C SER A 83 -17.72 3.37 -32.21
N LEU A 84 -18.54 2.63 -31.46
CA LEU A 84 -20.01 2.80 -31.48
C LEU A 84 -20.41 4.24 -31.13
N SER A 85 -19.80 4.81 -30.10
CA SER A 85 -20.01 6.21 -29.70
C SER A 85 -19.70 7.17 -30.83
N LEU A 86 -18.55 7.03 -31.50
CA LEU A 86 -18.15 7.89 -32.62
C LEU A 86 -19.12 7.79 -33.81
N ILE A 87 -19.56 6.57 -34.14
CA ILE A 87 -20.51 6.33 -35.23
C ILE A 87 -21.89 6.92 -34.90
N LEU A 88 -22.38 6.68 -33.68
CA LEU A 88 -23.66 7.26 -33.25
C LEU A 88 -23.58 8.78 -33.15
N ALA A 89 -22.46 9.33 -32.69
CA ALA A 89 -22.23 10.77 -32.63
C ALA A 89 -22.18 11.40 -34.03
N SER A 90 -21.60 10.74 -35.03
CA SER A 90 -21.57 11.24 -36.41
C SER A 90 -22.97 11.27 -37.03
N ILE A 91 -23.78 10.23 -36.78
CA ILE A 91 -25.19 10.16 -37.22
C ILE A 91 -26.04 11.22 -36.51
N THR A 92 -25.83 11.39 -35.20
CA THR A 92 -26.63 12.31 -34.37
C THR A 92 -26.11 13.75 -34.34
N SER A 93 -25.02 14.05 -35.07
CA SER A 93 -24.35 15.36 -35.08
C SER A 93 -25.26 16.53 -35.44
N HIS A 94 -26.31 16.28 -36.22
CA HIS A 94 -27.29 17.28 -36.65
C HIS A 94 -28.35 17.58 -35.58
N PHE A 95 -28.44 16.75 -34.54
CA PHE A 95 -29.45 16.85 -33.47
C PHE A 95 -28.88 17.51 -32.21
N GLY A 96 -28.16 18.63 -32.33
CA GLY A 96 -27.66 19.39 -31.18
C GLY A 96 -26.77 18.59 -30.21
N ASN A 97 -27.05 18.66 -28.90
CA ASN A 97 -26.21 18.05 -27.86
C ASN A 97 -26.37 16.53 -27.68
N TYR A 98 -27.11 15.84 -28.56
CA TYR A 98 -27.33 14.39 -28.44
C TYR A 98 -26.03 13.57 -28.51
N SER A 99 -25.06 14.03 -29.31
CA SER A 99 -23.73 13.41 -29.40
C SER A 99 -23.01 13.35 -28.04
N PHE A 100 -23.17 14.38 -27.20
CA PHE A 100 -22.61 14.43 -25.85
C PHE A 100 -23.24 13.38 -24.93
N TYR A 101 -24.56 13.25 -24.94
CA TYR A 101 -25.27 12.28 -24.10
C TYR A 101 -24.97 10.84 -24.51
N VAL A 102 -24.97 10.57 -25.82
CA VAL A 102 -24.63 9.25 -26.36
C VAL A 102 -23.20 8.87 -25.99
N SER A 103 -22.24 9.79 -26.14
CA SER A 103 -20.84 9.51 -25.81
C SER A 103 -20.64 9.18 -24.33
N ASN A 104 -21.19 9.99 -23.43
CA ASN A 104 -21.11 9.72 -22.00
C ASN A 104 -21.80 8.40 -21.61
N PHE A 105 -22.93 8.08 -22.25
CA PHE A 105 -23.64 6.83 -21.99
C PHE A 105 -22.84 5.60 -22.46
N MET A 106 -22.28 5.66 -23.67
CA MET A 106 -21.44 4.58 -24.21
C MET A 106 -20.18 4.37 -23.36
N GLU A 107 -19.55 5.46 -22.92
CA GLU A 107 -18.38 5.39 -22.04
C GLU A 107 -18.74 4.84 -20.66
N SER A 108 -19.90 5.23 -20.12
CA SER A 108 -20.43 4.64 -18.89
C SER A 108 -20.62 3.12 -19.02
N ILE A 109 -21.23 2.64 -20.10
CA ILE A 109 -21.40 1.20 -20.33
C ILE A 109 -20.05 0.50 -20.48
N ALA A 110 -19.14 1.04 -21.27
CA ALA A 110 -17.81 0.47 -21.51
C ALA A 110 -17.07 0.26 -20.18
N LEU A 111 -16.95 1.31 -19.38
CA LEU A 111 -16.27 1.28 -18.08
C LEU A 111 -17.02 0.36 -17.10
N GLY A 112 -18.35 0.37 -17.10
CA GLY A 112 -19.17 -0.49 -16.25
C GLY A 112 -18.93 -1.98 -16.53
N LEU A 113 -18.93 -2.37 -17.80
CA LEU A 113 -18.64 -3.74 -18.23
C LEU A 113 -17.21 -4.16 -17.90
N ILE A 114 -16.22 -3.29 -18.12
CA ILE A 114 -14.82 -3.53 -17.72
C ILE A 114 -14.72 -3.72 -16.20
N GLY A 115 -15.41 -2.89 -15.43
CA GLY A 115 -15.46 -2.99 -13.97
C GLY A 115 -16.06 -4.31 -13.48
N LEU A 116 -17.19 -4.73 -14.05
CA LEU A 116 -17.82 -6.03 -13.75
C LEU A 116 -16.94 -7.20 -14.15
N PHE A 117 -16.26 -7.10 -15.29
CA PHE A 117 -15.35 -8.12 -15.78
C PHE A 117 -14.13 -8.28 -14.85
N LEU A 118 -13.53 -7.17 -14.42
CA LEU A 118 -12.45 -7.16 -13.44
C LEU A 118 -12.89 -7.72 -12.08
N HIS A 119 -14.12 -7.44 -11.65
CA HIS A 119 -14.67 -8.00 -10.41
C HIS A 119 -14.84 -9.52 -10.50
N ARG A 120 -15.27 -10.04 -11.66
CA ARG A 120 -15.34 -11.49 -11.88
C ARG A 120 -13.94 -12.10 -11.88
N ALA A 121 -13.01 -11.49 -12.61
CA ALA A 121 -11.62 -11.95 -12.66
C ALA A 121 -10.94 -11.91 -11.28
N SER A 122 -11.29 -10.96 -10.42
CA SER A 122 -10.72 -10.89 -9.07
C SER A 122 -11.10 -12.10 -8.22
N ARG A 123 -12.31 -12.65 -8.37
CA ARG A 123 -12.77 -13.83 -7.61
C ARG A 123 -11.98 -15.11 -7.94
N GLU A 124 -11.45 -15.20 -9.14
CA GLU A 124 -10.64 -16.32 -9.61
C GLU A 124 -9.13 -16.09 -9.43
N ALA A 125 -8.74 -14.90 -8.96
CA ALA A 125 -7.35 -14.49 -8.84
C ALA A 125 -6.74 -14.90 -7.48
N GLU A 126 -5.41 -15.05 -7.47
CA GLU A 126 -4.65 -15.23 -6.24
C GLU A 126 -4.84 -14.05 -5.28
N PRO A 127 -4.67 -14.21 -3.95
CA PRO A 127 -4.99 -13.18 -2.94
C PRO A 127 -4.38 -11.79 -3.22
N LEU A 128 -3.17 -11.74 -3.79
CA LEU A 128 -2.48 -10.48 -4.11
C LEU A 128 -3.11 -9.73 -5.29
N LEU A 129 -3.47 -10.49 -6.33
CA LEU A 129 -4.12 -9.97 -7.52
C LEU A 129 -5.60 -9.70 -7.28
N HIS A 130 -6.24 -10.48 -6.41
CA HIS A 130 -7.62 -10.27 -5.99
C HIS A 130 -7.85 -8.83 -5.53
N GLU A 131 -7.00 -8.32 -4.65
CA GLU A 131 -7.12 -6.96 -4.13
C GLU A 131 -6.84 -5.90 -5.20
N SER A 132 -5.81 -6.12 -6.02
CA SER A 132 -5.45 -5.20 -7.12
C SER A 132 -6.56 -5.07 -8.15
N LEU A 133 -7.14 -6.20 -8.56
CA LEU A 133 -8.24 -6.29 -9.51
C LEU A 133 -9.56 -5.78 -8.92
N THR A 134 -9.81 -6.00 -7.63
CA THR A 134 -11.00 -5.46 -6.94
C THR A 134 -10.95 -3.94 -6.89
N ASN A 135 -9.78 -3.36 -6.58
CA ASN A 135 -9.62 -1.90 -6.61
C ASN A 135 -9.70 -1.36 -8.06
N ALA A 136 -9.09 -2.03 -9.04
CA ALA A 136 -9.27 -1.67 -10.44
C ALA A 136 -10.74 -1.69 -10.86
N SER A 137 -11.48 -2.74 -10.49
CA SER A 137 -12.93 -2.86 -10.74
C SER A 137 -13.69 -1.67 -10.17
N ARG A 138 -13.45 -1.31 -8.90
CA ARG A 138 -14.10 -0.16 -8.25
C ARG A 138 -13.79 1.17 -8.94
N PHE A 139 -12.55 1.36 -9.43
CA PHE A 139 -12.21 2.52 -10.24
C PHE A 139 -13.09 2.62 -11.48
N PHE A 140 -13.22 1.52 -12.24
CA PHE A 140 -14.03 1.50 -13.46
C PHE A 140 -15.52 1.65 -13.18
N LEU A 141 -16.05 1.02 -12.13
CA LEU A 141 -17.46 1.14 -11.74
C LEU A 141 -17.82 2.56 -11.27
N LEU A 142 -16.98 3.21 -10.46
CA LEU A 142 -17.22 4.59 -10.05
C LEU A 142 -17.07 5.56 -11.21
N SER A 143 -16.07 5.36 -12.08
CA SER A 143 -15.91 6.18 -13.28
C SER A 143 -17.12 6.03 -14.22
N SER A 144 -17.65 4.81 -14.37
CA SER A 144 -18.89 4.54 -15.11
C SER A 144 -20.06 5.37 -14.60
N LEU A 145 -20.26 5.43 -13.28
CA LEU A 145 -21.27 6.31 -12.68
C LEU A 145 -20.96 7.78 -12.95
N GLY A 146 -19.71 8.20 -12.84
CA GLY A 146 -19.28 9.56 -13.14
C GLY A 146 -19.68 10.01 -14.54
N PHE A 147 -19.41 9.20 -15.57
CA PHE A 147 -19.82 9.49 -16.94
C PHE A 147 -21.34 9.46 -17.11
N LEU A 148 -22.05 8.56 -16.43
CA LEU A 148 -23.52 8.52 -16.45
C LEU A 148 -24.13 9.84 -15.91
N PHE A 149 -23.63 10.31 -14.75
CA PHE A 149 -24.14 11.52 -14.11
C PHE A 149 -23.65 12.82 -14.77
N ARG A 150 -22.53 12.79 -15.49
CA ARG A 150 -22.05 13.92 -16.30
C ARG A 150 -23.10 14.37 -17.33
N SER A 151 -23.91 13.42 -17.83
CA SER A 151 -25.04 13.69 -18.72
C SER A 151 -26.16 14.50 -18.06
N ILE A 152 -26.28 14.48 -16.74
CA ILE A 152 -27.31 15.26 -16.02
C ILE A 152 -26.77 16.67 -15.73
N TYR A 153 -25.58 16.73 -15.12
CA TYR A 153 -24.90 17.99 -14.83
C TYR A 153 -23.40 17.72 -14.83
N GLY A 154 -22.69 18.38 -15.76
CA GLY A 154 -21.26 18.11 -16.03
C GLY A 154 -20.38 18.03 -14.78
N PRO A 155 -20.50 18.98 -13.83
CA PRO A 155 -19.71 18.94 -12.59
C PRO A 155 -19.96 17.71 -11.70
N ILE A 156 -21.09 17.01 -11.78
CA ILE A 156 -21.36 15.82 -10.96
C ILE A 156 -20.36 14.68 -11.27
N LEU A 157 -19.66 14.74 -12.40
CA LEU A 157 -18.54 13.84 -12.70
C LEU A 157 -17.47 13.82 -11.59
N TYR A 158 -17.12 14.99 -11.02
CA TYR A 158 -15.96 15.15 -10.14
C TYR A 158 -16.03 14.32 -8.85
N PRO A 159 -17.15 14.27 -8.09
CA PRO A 159 -17.31 13.36 -6.95
C PRO A 159 -16.92 11.92 -7.27
N PHE A 160 -17.41 11.38 -8.39
CA PHE A 160 -17.15 10.01 -8.78
C PHE A 160 -15.71 9.80 -9.27
N LEU A 161 -15.18 10.76 -10.04
CA LEU A 161 -13.83 10.67 -10.60
C LEU A 161 -12.74 10.80 -9.52
N ILE A 162 -12.90 11.73 -8.57
CA ILE A 162 -11.95 11.85 -7.44
C ILE A 162 -12.01 10.60 -6.58
N ALA A 163 -13.21 10.08 -6.29
CA ALA A 163 -13.39 8.85 -5.54
C ALA A 163 -12.81 7.62 -6.26
N SER A 164 -12.92 7.56 -7.59
CA SER A 164 -12.39 6.46 -8.40
C SER A 164 -10.86 6.48 -8.44
N LEU A 165 -10.24 7.66 -8.53
CA LEU A 165 -8.77 7.80 -8.52
C LEU A 165 -8.11 7.20 -7.27
N VAL A 166 -8.78 7.26 -6.11
CA VAL A 166 -8.30 6.58 -4.88
C VAL A 166 -8.11 5.08 -5.13
N TYR A 167 -9.07 4.44 -5.80
CA TYR A 167 -8.98 3.01 -6.12
C TYR A 167 -7.96 2.71 -7.21
N LEU A 168 -7.79 3.62 -8.19
CA LEU A 168 -6.75 3.50 -9.21
C LEU A 168 -5.35 3.49 -8.56
N ILE A 169 -5.12 4.41 -7.61
CA ILE A 169 -3.85 4.50 -6.88
C ILE A 169 -3.68 3.27 -5.97
N ALA A 170 -4.73 2.80 -5.29
CA ALA A 170 -4.65 1.64 -4.40
C ALA A 170 -4.41 0.31 -5.13
N SER A 171 -4.78 0.21 -6.41
CA SER A 171 -4.67 -1.02 -7.22
C SER A 171 -3.24 -1.56 -7.37
N PRO A 172 -2.22 -0.77 -7.79
CA PRO A 172 -0.84 -1.26 -7.87
C PRO A 172 -0.17 -1.39 -6.49
N VAL A 173 -0.65 -0.65 -5.48
CA VAL A 173 -0.06 -0.62 -4.13
C VAL A 173 -0.12 -1.99 -3.45
N SER A 174 -1.18 -2.78 -3.68
CA SER A 174 -1.28 -4.13 -3.11
C SER A 174 -0.16 -5.04 -3.63
N VAL A 175 0.22 -4.92 -4.90
CA VAL A 175 1.29 -5.72 -5.53
C VAL A 175 2.67 -5.18 -5.14
N LEU A 176 2.83 -3.86 -5.09
CA LEU A 176 4.08 -3.19 -4.70
C LEU A 176 4.43 -3.43 -3.23
N SER A 177 3.44 -3.57 -2.35
CA SER A 177 3.64 -3.81 -0.91
C SER A 177 4.55 -5.00 -0.62
N ARG A 178 4.31 -6.13 -1.32
CA ARG A 178 5.13 -7.32 -1.18
C ARG A 178 6.53 -7.15 -1.76
N ARG A 179 6.65 -6.45 -2.89
CA ARG A 179 7.94 -6.22 -3.57
C ARG A 179 8.86 -5.31 -2.76
N LEU A 180 8.28 -4.30 -2.11
CA LEU A 180 8.99 -3.32 -1.29
C LEU A 180 9.02 -3.69 0.21
N GLY A 181 8.29 -4.73 0.61
CA GLY A 181 8.24 -5.23 1.98
C GLY A 181 7.55 -4.30 2.97
N PHE A 182 6.57 -3.50 2.54
CA PHE A 182 5.75 -2.67 3.43
C PHE A 182 4.37 -3.29 3.69
N ASP A 183 3.79 -3.00 4.84
CA ASP A 183 2.49 -3.54 5.24
C ASP A 183 1.34 -2.83 4.53
N TYR A 184 0.58 -3.58 3.74
CA TYR A 184 -0.59 -3.10 3.01
C TYR A 184 -1.86 -3.03 3.85
N SER A 185 -1.91 -3.70 5.02
CA SER A 185 -3.13 -3.82 5.83
C SER A 185 -3.71 -2.46 6.23
N SER A 186 -2.83 -1.53 6.62
CA SER A 186 -3.17 -0.15 6.98
C SER A 186 -3.72 0.65 5.81
N VAL A 187 -3.21 0.42 4.59
CA VAL A 187 -3.74 1.07 3.38
C VAL A 187 -5.10 0.51 3.07
N LYS A 188 -5.23 -0.82 3.02
CA LYS A 188 -6.48 -1.55 2.74
C LYS A 188 -7.64 -1.09 3.62
N ALA A 189 -7.41 -0.96 4.92
CA ALA A 189 -8.42 -0.54 5.88
C ALA A 189 -8.95 0.89 5.63
N ASN A 190 -8.15 1.75 4.99
CA ASN A 190 -8.48 3.16 4.79
C ASN A 190 -8.89 3.52 3.35
N VAL A 191 -8.71 2.64 2.35
CA VAL A 191 -9.04 2.96 0.94
C VAL A 191 -10.49 3.41 0.77
N ALA A 192 -11.44 2.71 1.40
CA ALA A 192 -12.86 3.08 1.30
C ALA A 192 -13.15 4.44 1.94
N ALA A 193 -12.57 4.71 3.13
CA ALA A 193 -12.72 5.99 3.79
C ALA A 193 -12.11 7.14 2.97
N MET A 194 -10.94 6.92 2.37
CA MET A 194 -10.32 7.88 1.44
C MET A 194 -11.20 8.16 0.22
N SER A 195 -11.84 7.12 -0.33
CA SER A 195 -12.74 7.28 -1.48
C SER A 195 -13.99 8.09 -1.10
N VAL A 196 -14.57 7.86 0.08
CA VAL A 196 -15.70 8.66 0.60
C VAL A 196 -15.29 10.12 0.83
N VAL A 197 -14.11 10.36 1.40
CA VAL A 197 -13.56 11.72 1.52
C VAL A 197 -13.38 12.35 0.14
N GLY A 198 -12.80 11.64 -0.82
CA GLY A 198 -12.64 12.09 -2.19
C GLY A 198 -13.97 12.45 -2.87
N PHE A 199 -15.00 11.63 -2.66
CA PHE A 199 -16.36 11.90 -3.13
C PHE A 199 -16.92 13.18 -2.52
N GLY A 200 -16.79 13.36 -1.20
CA GLY A 200 -17.20 14.57 -0.50
C GLY A 200 -16.48 15.82 -1.02
N LEU A 201 -15.17 15.75 -1.23
CA LEU A 201 -14.39 16.85 -1.83
C LEU A 201 -14.87 17.20 -3.23
N GLY A 202 -15.23 16.20 -4.04
CA GLY A 202 -15.82 16.45 -5.35
C GLY A 202 -17.21 17.07 -5.27
N LEU A 203 -18.03 16.75 -4.27
CA LEU A 203 -19.32 17.43 -4.06
C LEU A 203 -19.14 18.91 -3.71
N PHE A 204 -18.12 19.26 -2.92
CA PHE A 204 -17.79 20.67 -2.68
C PHE A 204 -17.40 21.39 -3.96
N TYR A 205 -16.66 20.74 -4.86
CA TYR A 205 -16.38 21.29 -6.18
C TYR A 205 -17.67 21.53 -6.98
N VAL A 206 -18.61 20.56 -6.99
CA VAL A 206 -19.93 20.73 -7.61
C VAL A 206 -20.66 21.94 -7.04
N LEU A 207 -20.66 22.09 -5.71
CA LEU A 207 -21.28 23.24 -5.07
C LEU A 207 -20.70 24.53 -5.64
N LEU A 208 -19.36 24.68 -5.69
CA LEU A 208 -18.70 25.88 -6.23
C LEU A 208 -19.11 26.23 -7.67
N THR A 209 -19.49 25.25 -8.48
CA THR A 209 -19.88 25.46 -9.89
C THR A 209 -21.36 25.85 -10.07
N ILE A 210 -22.20 25.71 -9.05
CA ILE A 210 -23.61 26.11 -9.11
C ILE A 210 -23.69 27.65 -9.14
N PRO A 211 -24.40 28.27 -10.11
CA PRO A 211 -24.53 29.71 -10.19
C PRO A 211 -25.13 30.29 -8.91
N LYS A 212 -24.40 31.17 -8.24
CA LYS A 212 -24.81 31.82 -7.00
C LYS A 212 -24.02 33.11 -6.76
N PRO A 213 -24.48 33.99 -5.85
CA PRO A 213 -23.77 35.20 -5.52
C PRO A 213 -22.31 34.93 -5.08
N PRO A 214 -21.31 35.73 -5.52
CA PRO A 214 -19.89 35.50 -5.24
C PRO A 214 -19.54 35.39 -3.75
N ILE A 215 -20.28 36.06 -2.88
CA ILE A 215 -20.11 36.02 -1.42
C ILE A 215 -20.24 34.58 -0.89
N TYR A 216 -21.18 33.79 -1.42
CA TYR A 216 -21.36 32.40 -1.01
C TYR A 216 -20.22 31.48 -1.47
N ASN A 217 -19.52 31.81 -2.56
CA ASN A 217 -18.34 31.07 -2.96
C ASN A 217 -17.23 31.18 -1.90
N GLY A 218 -17.03 32.37 -1.32
CA GLY A 218 -16.07 32.58 -0.24
C GLY A 218 -16.35 31.68 0.97
N TYR A 219 -17.59 31.66 1.46
CA TYR A 219 -17.97 30.80 2.59
C TYR A 219 -17.81 29.30 2.29
N ILE A 220 -18.17 28.86 1.08
CA ILE A 220 -18.05 27.45 0.68
C ILE A 220 -16.58 27.04 0.56
N LEU A 221 -15.72 27.93 0.08
CA LEU A 221 -14.28 27.67 -0.04
C LEU A 221 -13.61 27.57 1.34
N ILE A 222 -14.00 28.42 2.30
CA ILE A 222 -13.55 28.33 3.69
C ILE A 222 -14.02 27.01 4.33
N ALA A 223 -15.31 26.68 4.19
CA ALA A 223 -15.85 25.42 4.70
C ALA A 223 -15.16 24.20 4.08
N PHE A 224 -14.89 24.24 2.78
CA PHE A 224 -14.14 23.22 2.07
C PHE A 224 -12.71 23.08 2.59
N LEU A 225 -11.97 24.18 2.76
CA LEU A 225 -10.60 24.15 3.29
C LEU A 225 -10.55 23.54 4.70
N LEU A 226 -11.50 23.91 5.56
CA LEU A 226 -11.61 23.32 6.90
C LEU A 226 -11.92 21.82 6.84
N ALA A 227 -12.93 21.42 6.07
CA ALA A 227 -13.32 20.01 5.93
C ALA A 227 -12.19 19.17 5.31
N ALA A 228 -11.51 19.69 4.28
CA ALA A 228 -10.38 19.05 3.63
C ALA A 228 -9.20 18.91 4.58
N SER A 229 -8.84 19.96 5.32
CA SER A 229 -7.76 19.93 6.31
C SER A 229 -8.02 18.90 7.41
N ILE A 230 -9.22 18.90 7.99
CA ILE A 230 -9.62 17.91 9.01
C ILE A 230 -9.56 16.50 8.42
N SER A 231 -10.07 16.29 7.21
CA SER A 231 -10.09 14.97 6.57
C SER A 231 -8.69 14.45 6.25
N ILE A 232 -7.81 15.30 5.69
CA ILE A 232 -6.42 14.96 5.39
C ILE A 232 -5.66 14.64 6.68
N SER A 233 -5.83 15.45 7.74
CA SER A 233 -5.20 15.19 9.03
C SER A 233 -5.69 13.89 9.67
N LEU A 234 -6.99 13.60 9.62
CA LEU A 234 -7.56 12.35 10.15
C LEU A 234 -7.05 11.12 9.39
N VAL A 235 -7.05 11.18 8.05
CA VAL A 235 -6.53 10.10 7.20
C VAL A 235 -5.02 9.93 7.42
N GLY A 236 -4.28 11.03 7.48
CA GLY A 236 -2.84 11.04 7.76
C GLY A 236 -2.52 10.42 9.12
N TYR A 237 -3.26 10.80 10.17
CA TYR A 237 -3.12 10.22 11.50
C TYR A 237 -3.43 8.72 11.51
N ARG A 238 -4.52 8.27 10.86
CA ARG A 238 -4.85 6.83 10.78
C ARG A 238 -3.79 6.02 10.05
N LEU A 239 -3.25 6.54 8.94
CA LEU A 239 -2.16 5.88 8.22
C LEU A 239 -0.86 5.85 9.03
N TYR A 240 -0.60 6.90 9.82
CA TYR A 240 0.56 6.96 10.69
C TYR A 240 0.42 5.97 11.86
N ALA A 241 -0.69 6.02 12.60
CA ALA A 241 -0.97 5.13 13.73
C ALA A 241 -0.97 3.65 13.30
N GLY A 242 -1.57 3.33 12.15
CA GLY A 242 -1.51 1.98 11.58
C GLY A 242 -0.07 1.52 11.33
N GLY A 243 0.76 2.38 10.74
CA GLY A 243 2.18 2.08 10.52
C GLY A 243 2.97 1.82 11.82
N VAL A 244 2.72 2.62 12.87
CA VAL A 244 3.38 2.46 14.17
C VAL A 244 3.01 1.13 14.82
N THR A 245 1.73 0.76 14.84
CA THR A 245 1.30 -0.52 15.43
C THR A 245 1.91 -1.75 14.73
N THR A 246 2.14 -1.68 13.42
CA THR A 246 2.84 -2.74 12.69
C THR A 246 4.31 -2.84 13.11
N VAL A 247 4.98 -1.71 13.30
CA VAL A 247 6.38 -1.67 13.77
C VAL A 247 6.49 -2.26 15.18
N GLU A 248 5.60 -1.87 16.09
CA GLU A 248 5.55 -2.39 17.46
C GLU A 248 5.37 -3.91 17.48
N ARG A 249 4.44 -4.43 16.66
CA ARG A 249 4.18 -5.89 16.56
C ARG A 249 5.40 -6.65 16.06
N VAL A 250 6.10 -6.13 15.05
CA VAL A 250 7.33 -6.73 14.54
C VAL A 250 8.43 -6.67 15.59
N MET A 251 8.54 -5.55 16.33
CA MET A 251 9.51 -5.41 17.42
C MET A 251 9.25 -6.41 18.55
N GLU A 252 7.99 -6.65 18.88
CA GLU A 252 7.58 -7.62 19.89
C GLU A 252 7.88 -9.07 19.47
N GLU A 253 7.61 -9.44 18.20
CA GLU A 253 7.96 -10.76 17.66
C GLU A 253 9.47 -11.04 17.73
N PHE A 254 10.30 -10.03 17.43
CA PHE A 254 11.76 -10.17 17.52
C PHE A 254 12.28 -10.23 18.95
N TYR A 255 11.70 -9.45 19.85
CA TYR A 255 12.03 -9.50 21.28
C TYR A 255 11.74 -10.90 21.85
N GLU A 256 10.56 -11.46 21.61
CA GLU A 256 10.19 -12.81 22.08
C GLU A 256 11.12 -13.89 21.53
N LYS A 257 11.60 -13.74 20.29
CA LYS A 257 12.58 -14.67 19.71
C LYS A 257 13.94 -14.60 20.42
N HIS A 258 14.44 -13.39 20.71
CA HIS A 258 15.71 -13.20 21.41
C HIS A 258 15.64 -13.50 22.91
N LYS A 259 14.49 -13.28 23.55
CA LYS A 259 14.25 -13.64 24.95
C LYS A 259 14.45 -15.14 25.19
N ARG A 260 14.12 -15.99 24.21
CA ARG A 260 14.37 -17.44 24.30
C ARG A 260 15.86 -17.81 24.21
N GLU A 261 16.71 -16.94 23.66
CA GLU A 261 18.15 -17.17 23.54
C GLU A 261 18.93 -16.70 24.78
N ILE A 262 18.34 -15.82 25.60
CA ILE A 262 18.93 -15.33 26.84
C ILE A 262 18.08 -15.87 27.98
N GLU A 263 18.51 -16.97 28.62
CA GLU A 263 17.88 -17.53 29.82
C GLU A 263 17.93 -16.51 30.98
N VAL A 264 16.97 -15.58 31.02
CA VAL A 264 16.74 -14.72 32.18
C VAL A 264 15.89 -15.53 33.16
N SER A 265 16.50 -15.93 34.28
CA SER A 265 15.82 -16.73 35.30
C SER A 265 14.65 -15.95 35.92
N SER A 266 13.49 -16.59 35.94
CA SER A 266 12.21 -16.01 36.36
C SER A 266 12.08 -16.02 37.87
N SER A 267 12.74 -15.07 38.54
CA SER A 267 12.45 -14.71 39.93
C SER A 267 11.47 -13.52 39.99
N PRO A 268 10.51 -13.47 40.93
CA PRO A 268 9.54 -12.38 41.07
C PRO A 268 10.18 -10.98 41.27
N GLU A 269 11.43 -10.91 41.74
CA GLU A 269 12.18 -9.65 41.82
C GLU A 269 12.65 -9.14 40.44
N PHE A 270 12.89 -10.06 39.50
CA PHE A 270 13.35 -9.74 38.15
C PHE A 270 12.22 -9.44 37.16
N ALA A 271 10.96 -9.80 37.48
CA ALA A 271 9.82 -9.57 36.59
C ALA A 271 9.60 -8.07 36.24
N LYS A 272 9.87 -7.17 37.19
CA LYS A 272 9.75 -5.71 36.95
C LYS A 272 10.89 -5.17 36.08
N LEU A 273 12.10 -5.71 36.28
CA LEU A 273 13.26 -5.39 35.44
C LEU A 273 13.07 -5.92 34.02
N GLU A 274 12.52 -7.12 33.88
CA GLU A 274 12.21 -7.75 32.60
C GLU A 274 11.15 -6.96 31.82
N ALA A 275 10.10 -6.49 32.49
CA ALA A 275 9.10 -5.61 31.89
C ALA A 275 9.73 -4.30 31.38
N ALA A 276 10.64 -3.69 32.15
CA ALA A 276 11.34 -2.47 31.77
C ALA A 276 12.34 -2.70 30.62
N ILE A 277 13.01 -3.86 30.59
CA ILE A 277 13.85 -4.31 29.47
C ILE A 277 13.01 -4.45 28.21
N ARG A 278 11.85 -5.12 28.29
CA ARG A 278 10.92 -5.26 27.15
C ARG A 278 10.48 -3.89 26.63
N GLU A 279 10.12 -2.96 27.53
CA GLU A 279 9.64 -1.64 27.13
C GLU A 279 10.75 -0.79 26.47
N PHE A 280 12.00 -0.93 26.89
CA PHE A 280 13.14 -0.30 26.21
C PHE A 280 13.41 -0.92 24.83
N VAL A 281 13.40 -2.25 24.72
CA VAL A 281 13.72 -2.93 23.46
C VAL A 281 12.63 -2.68 22.42
N VAL A 282 11.35 -2.82 22.81
CA VAL A 282 10.20 -2.66 21.92
C VAL A 282 9.87 -1.19 21.66
N ASN A 283 9.77 -0.36 22.70
CA ASN A 283 9.25 1.01 22.57
C ASN A 283 10.33 2.09 22.65
N SER A 284 11.61 1.75 22.81
CA SER A 284 12.73 2.69 23.02
C SER A 284 12.62 3.52 24.32
N ARG A 285 11.71 3.18 25.22
CA ARG A 285 11.49 3.91 26.47
C ARG A 285 12.51 3.47 27.52
N LYS A 286 13.43 4.38 27.86
CA LYS A 286 14.57 4.08 28.74
C LYS A 286 14.33 4.45 30.20
N GLU A 287 13.27 5.20 30.50
CA GLU A 287 13.03 5.82 31.80
C GLU A 287 12.87 4.76 32.91
N LEU A 288 11.98 3.79 32.68
CA LEU A 288 11.74 2.71 33.65
C LEU A 288 12.95 1.80 33.79
N LEU A 289 13.66 1.51 32.69
CA LEU A 289 14.86 0.68 32.71
C LEU A 289 15.97 1.33 33.55
N ILE A 290 16.19 2.64 33.38
CA ILE A 290 17.14 3.43 34.18
C ILE A 290 16.76 3.38 35.66
N ILE A 291 15.49 3.59 36.01
CA ILE A 291 15.02 3.58 37.40
C ILE A 291 15.28 2.22 38.07
N TYR A 292 14.88 1.13 37.41
CA TYR A 292 15.03 -0.21 37.98
C TYR A 292 16.50 -0.64 38.07
N LEU A 293 17.31 -0.40 37.04
CA LEU A 293 18.75 -0.69 37.10
C LEU A 293 19.45 0.18 38.14
N THR A 294 19.12 1.46 38.26
CA THR A 294 19.66 2.33 39.31
C THR A 294 19.34 1.77 40.68
N ARG A 295 18.12 1.32 40.91
CA ARG A 295 17.71 0.72 42.19
C ARG A 295 18.51 -0.54 42.52
N GLU A 296 18.70 -1.45 41.56
CA GLU A 296 19.48 -2.67 41.78
C GLU A 296 20.97 -2.36 41.99
N LEU A 297 21.56 -1.48 41.18
CA LEU A 297 22.95 -1.05 41.36
C LEU A 297 23.17 -0.30 42.69
N THR A 298 22.16 0.43 43.18
CA THR A 298 22.24 1.10 44.49
C THR A 298 22.16 0.08 45.64
N LYS A 299 21.33 -0.99 45.51
CA LYS A 299 21.31 -2.08 46.49
C LYS A 299 22.65 -2.81 46.57
N ASP A 300 23.37 -2.90 45.45
CA ASP A 300 24.72 -3.45 45.37
C ASP A 300 25.81 -2.50 45.92
N GLY A 301 25.42 -1.33 46.46
CA GLY A 301 26.32 -0.40 47.14
C GLY A 301 27.14 0.52 46.22
N LEU A 302 26.77 0.64 44.94
CA LEU A 302 27.49 1.50 44.00
C LEU A 302 27.25 3.00 44.28
N SER A 303 28.32 3.77 44.12
CA SER A 303 28.26 5.23 44.18
C SER A 303 27.61 5.82 42.92
N TYR A 304 27.07 7.04 43.04
CA TYR A 304 26.40 7.73 41.94
C TYR A 304 27.24 7.83 40.66
N GLY A 305 28.55 8.11 40.78
CA GLY A 305 29.45 8.20 39.64
C GLY A 305 29.67 6.86 38.93
N GLU A 306 29.72 5.76 39.68
CA GLU A 306 29.81 4.42 39.10
C GLU A 306 28.51 4.07 38.39
N ILE A 307 27.35 4.32 39.01
CA ILE A 307 26.02 4.07 38.41
C ILE A 307 25.87 4.78 37.07
N LEU A 308 26.27 6.05 36.97
CA LEU A 308 26.26 6.80 35.71
C LEU A 308 27.14 6.18 34.63
N THR A 309 28.28 5.61 35.02
CA THR A 309 29.20 4.94 34.09
C THR A 309 28.59 3.63 33.56
N TYR A 310 27.88 2.87 34.39
CA TYR A 310 27.17 1.66 33.97
C TYR A 310 25.98 1.95 33.06
N LEU A 311 25.23 3.01 33.36
CA LEU A 311 24.03 3.38 32.61
C LEU A 311 24.31 4.27 31.39
N GLY A 312 25.55 4.71 31.19
CA GLY A 312 25.93 5.68 30.16
C GLY A 312 25.45 5.29 28.77
N ASP A 313 25.61 4.02 28.39
CA ASP A 313 25.19 3.49 27.08
C ASP A 313 23.66 3.55 26.89
N ILE A 314 22.88 3.33 27.96
CA ILE A 314 21.41 3.41 27.95
C ILE A 314 20.93 4.88 27.97
N ILE A 315 21.57 5.72 28.78
CA ILE A 315 21.23 7.14 28.95
C ILE A 315 21.49 7.91 27.64
N GLN A 316 22.62 7.66 26.98
CA GLN A 316 23.01 8.34 25.75
C GLN A 316 22.33 7.76 24.50
N TYR A 317 21.68 6.60 24.63
CA TYR A 317 20.97 5.98 23.51
C TYR A 317 19.85 6.88 23.00
N ASN A 318 19.87 7.13 21.68
CA ASN A 318 18.84 7.85 20.96
C ASN A 318 18.30 6.92 19.86
N PRO A 319 16.99 6.61 19.84
CA PRO A 319 16.42 5.68 18.87
C PRO A 319 16.63 6.17 17.43
N GLN A 320 17.06 5.27 16.55
CA GLN A 320 17.33 5.60 15.15
C GLN A 320 16.23 5.15 14.19
N VAL A 321 15.11 4.64 14.70
CA VAL A 321 14.00 4.13 13.89
C VAL A 321 12.94 5.21 13.68
N PRO A 322 12.88 5.89 12.52
CA PRO A 322 11.68 6.64 12.15
C PRO A 322 10.52 5.66 11.94
N GLY A 323 9.30 6.07 12.28
CA GLY A 323 8.08 5.24 12.32
C GLY A 323 7.66 4.50 11.02
N ARG A 324 8.49 4.55 9.97
CA ARG A 324 8.42 3.67 8.79
C ARG A 324 9.82 3.15 8.47
N ALA A 325 10.17 1.99 9.03
CA ALA A 325 11.44 1.33 8.78
C ALA A 325 11.21 -0.07 8.19
N SER A 326 12.11 -0.48 7.30
CA SER A 326 12.08 -1.85 6.78
C SER A 326 12.37 -2.86 7.90
N LYS A 327 11.87 -4.09 7.76
CA LYS A 327 12.09 -5.17 8.73
C LYS A 327 13.56 -5.34 9.12
N LYS A 328 14.49 -5.23 8.15
CA LYS A 328 15.95 -5.32 8.40
C LYS A 328 16.49 -4.19 9.27
N VAL A 329 15.95 -2.98 9.15
CA VAL A 329 16.35 -1.82 9.96
C VAL A 329 15.84 -2.00 11.39
N ILE A 330 14.60 -2.50 11.53
CA ILE A 330 14.01 -2.85 12.84
C ILE A 330 14.81 -3.96 13.53
N GLU A 331 15.17 -5.03 12.80
CA GLU A 331 16.03 -6.11 13.31
C GLU A 331 17.37 -5.59 13.82
N ARG A 332 18.05 -4.74 13.03
CA ARG A 332 19.35 -4.17 13.40
C ARG A 332 19.24 -3.28 14.64
N GLU A 333 18.15 -2.52 14.77
CA GLU A 333 17.89 -1.70 15.95
C GLU A 333 17.66 -2.55 17.21
N ILE A 334 16.86 -3.61 17.12
CA ILE A 334 16.60 -4.51 18.25
C ILE A 334 17.89 -5.17 18.71
N ASN A 335 18.71 -5.66 17.77
CA ASN A 335 20.01 -6.24 18.09
C ASN A 335 20.92 -5.22 18.80
N ASN A 336 20.88 -3.96 18.40
CA ASN A 336 21.64 -2.89 19.05
C ASN A 336 21.17 -2.63 20.49
N ARG A 337 19.85 -2.54 20.71
CA ARG A 337 19.26 -2.37 22.05
C ARG A 337 19.56 -3.56 22.96
N MET A 338 19.48 -4.78 22.43
CA MET A 338 19.84 -6.00 23.16
C MET A 338 21.34 -6.05 23.48
N ALA A 339 22.22 -5.59 22.57
CA ALA A 339 23.65 -5.46 22.82
C ALA A 339 23.96 -4.45 23.95
N ILE A 340 23.22 -3.33 24.01
CA ILE A 340 23.32 -2.35 25.10
C ILE A 340 22.90 -2.97 26.44
N ILE A 341 21.78 -3.68 26.49
CA ILE A 341 21.31 -4.34 27.72
C ILE A 341 22.31 -5.42 28.17
N SER A 342 22.70 -6.32 27.27
CA SER A 342 23.61 -7.41 27.59
C SER A 342 24.99 -6.93 28.05
N SER A 343 25.54 -5.88 27.42
CA SER A 343 26.80 -5.27 27.86
C SER A 343 26.65 -4.61 29.24
N THR A 344 25.54 -3.91 29.50
CA THR A 344 25.25 -3.29 30.80
C THR A 344 25.13 -4.34 31.91
N LEU A 345 24.35 -5.40 31.68
CA LEU A 345 24.16 -6.49 32.63
C LEU A 345 25.45 -7.30 32.84
N ARG A 346 26.25 -7.54 31.80
CA ARG A 346 27.53 -8.24 31.91
C ARG A 346 28.55 -7.43 32.70
N LYS A 347 28.63 -6.11 32.47
CA LYS A 347 29.46 -5.20 33.28
C LYS A 347 29.05 -5.27 34.75
N ALA A 348 27.74 -5.31 35.05
CA ALA A 348 27.22 -5.42 36.42
C ALA A 348 27.52 -6.78 37.07
N MET A 349 27.28 -7.89 36.35
CA MET A 349 27.49 -9.25 36.86
C MET A 349 28.98 -9.63 37.01
N SER A 350 29.86 -9.15 36.13
CA SER A 350 31.31 -9.40 36.20
C SER A 350 31.92 -8.99 37.54
N ARG A 351 31.33 -8.00 38.23
CA ARG A 351 31.78 -7.55 39.56
C ARG A 351 31.24 -8.42 40.69
N LYS A 352 30.06 -9.03 40.55
CA LYS A 352 29.54 -10.00 41.54
C LYS A 352 30.46 -11.22 41.61
N THR A 353 30.94 -11.70 40.46
CA THR A 353 31.95 -12.75 40.39
C THR A 353 33.31 -12.30 40.93
N LEU A 354 33.73 -11.05 40.67
CA LEU A 354 34.99 -10.51 41.17
C LEU A 354 34.98 -10.27 42.69
N ASN A 355 33.89 -9.73 43.24
CA ASN A 355 33.73 -9.51 44.68
C ASN A 355 33.64 -10.83 45.44
N ASN A 356 32.98 -11.86 44.88
CA ASN A 356 32.97 -13.20 45.47
C ASN A 356 34.37 -13.84 45.43
N LEU A 357 35.15 -13.66 44.36
CA LEU A 357 36.53 -14.14 44.27
C LEU A 357 37.49 -13.40 45.23
N VAL A 358 37.26 -12.11 45.49
CA VAL A 358 38.03 -11.31 46.45
C VAL A 358 37.62 -11.60 47.90
N GLU A 359 36.36 -11.95 48.17
CA GLU A 359 35.92 -12.43 49.49
C GLU A 359 36.45 -13.84 49.80
N ASP A 360 36.50 -14.74 48.81
CA ASP A 360 37.09 -16.08 48.98
C ASP A 360 38.62 -16.00 49.14
N SER A 361 39.33 -15.13 48.40
CA SER A 361 40.77 -14.93 48.61
C SER A 361 41.10 -14.32 49.98
N ASN A 362 40.27 -13.39 50.46
CA ASN A 362 40.41 -12.80 51.80
C ASN A 362 40.02 -13.77 52.94
N ARG A 363 39.24 -14.82 52.66
CA ARG A 363 38.95 -15.90 53.62
C ARG A 363 40.11 -16.89 53.72
N ASP A 364 40.75 -17.22 52.61
CA ASP A 364 41.91 -18.11 52.59
C ASP A 364 43.15 -17.48 53.27
N GLU A 365 43.35 -16.16 53.15
CA GLU A 365 44.44 -15.47 53.87
C GLU A 365 44.20 -15.32 55.39
N ARG A 366 42.93 -15.33 55.84
CA ARG A 366 42.59 -15.28 57.28
C ARG A 366 42.53 -16.67 57.94
N GLY A 367 42.47 -17.75 57.16
CA GLY A 367 42.52 -19.12 57.66
C GLY A 367 43.93 -19.66 57.93
N GLY A 368 44.98 -18.96 57.48
CA GLY A 368 46.37 -19.44 57.51
C GLY A 368 47.23 -19.00 58.70
N GLN A 369 46.71 -18.28 59.70
CA GLN A 369 47.51 -17.76 60.83
C GLN A 369 47.25 -18.40 62.20
N TYR A 370 46.53 -19.52 62.27
CA TYR A 370 46.53 -20.34 63.49
C TYR A 370 46.68 -21.83 63.15
N LYS A 371 47.94 -22.27 63.04
CA LYS A 371 48.43 -23.55 63.57
C LYS A 371 49.93 -23.56 63.67
#